data_AF-A0A9E4QM71-F1
#
_entry.id   AF-A0A9E4QM71-F1
#
_cell.length_a   1.000
_cell.length_b   1.000
_cell.length_c   1.000
_cell.angle_alpha   90.00
_cell.angle_beta   90.00
_cell.angle_gamma   90.00
#
_symmetry.space_group_name_H-M   'P 1'
#
loop_
_entity.id
_entity.type
_entity.pdbx_description
1 polymer ?
#
loop_
_entity_poly.entity_id
_entity_poly.type
_entity_poly.pdbx_seq_one_letter_code
_entity_poly.pdbx_strand_id
1 'polypeptide(L)'
;VVVISLIIALGLFMAFPVASPFRITGMFVDSIQTLGPTFYGSPQMAVLYNTNAAMPSLHFCWSVILGVLFFRSLNGWSKLFGPAYPVVTFFAITLTANHFILDAVAGGLLAGLSFAIMAFAAPRWPWLARTTGRKTGGNGPETYKPAR
;
A
#
# COMPACT_ATOMS: atom_id res chain seq x y z
N VAL A 1 5.68 6.72 -5.06
CA VAL A 1 4.29 6.48 -4.60
C VAL A 1 4.24 6.18 -3.11
N VAL A 2 4.82 5.08 -2.61
CA VAL A 2 4.78 4.72 -1.16
C VAL A 2 5.32 5.84 -0.26
N VAL A 3 6.50 6.39 -0.56
CA VAL A 3 7.08 7.51 0.21
C VAL A 3 6.18 8.75 0.21
N ILE A 4 5.57 9.07 -0.94
CA ILE A 4 4.63 10.21 -1.06
C ILE A 4 3.43 10.00 -0.14
N SER A 5 2.82 8.80 -0.18
CA SER A 5 1.68 8.48 0.69
C SER A 5 2.04 8.55 2.17
N LEU A 6 3.25 8.10 2.56
CA LEU A 6 3.70 8.12 3.95
C LEU A 6 3.87 9.55 4.47
N ILE A 7 4.51 10.42 3.69
CA ILE A 7 4.72 11.83 4.08
C ILE A 7 3.38 12.54 4.28
N ILE A 8 2.45 12.39 3.34
CA ILE A 8 1.13 13.01 3.42
C ILE A 8 0.35 12.45 4.62
N ALA A 9 0.33 11.13 4.81
CA ALA A 9 -0.37 10.51 5.94
C ALA A 9 0.19 10.96 7.29
N LEU A 10 1.51 11.02 7.44
CA LEU A 10 2.14 11.51 8.68
C LEU A 10 1.74 12.95 8.99
N GLY A 11 1.72 13.83 7.98
CA GLY A 11 1.23 15.20 8.16
C GLY A 11 -0.23 15.26 8.60
N LEU A 12 -1.09 14.42 8.02
CA LEU A 12 -2.50 14.33 8.41
C LEU A 12 -2.67 13.77 9.83
N PHE A 13 -1.92 12.74 10.23
CA PHE A 13 -1.98 12.18 11.58
C PHE A 13 -1.56 13.19 12.65
N MET A 14 -0.61 14.07 12.33
CA MET A 14 -0.17 15.14 13.23
C MET A 14 -1.22 16.26 13.34
N ALA A 15 -1.88 16.61 12.23
CA ALA A 15 -2.85 17.70 12.19
C ALA A 15 -4.25 17.30 12.70
N PHE A 16 -4.67 16.06 12.41
CA PHE A 16 -6.01 15.53 12.69
C PHE A 16 -5.89 14.10 13.23
N PRO A 17 -5.59 13.93 14.54
CA PRO A 17 -5.58 12.60 15.16
C PRO A 17 -7.02 12.04 15.18
N VAL A 18 -7.23 10.92 14.49
CA VAL A 18 -8.53 10.23 14.38
C VAL A 18 -8.47 8.91 15.14
N ALA A 19 -9.37 8.74 16.10
CA ALA A 19 -9.50 7.51 16.88
C ALA A 19 -10.15 6.38 16.08
N SER A 20 -9.69 5.16 16.31
CA SER A 20 -10.23 3.93 15.72
C SER A 20 -11.58 3.49 16.37
N PRO A 21 -12.40 2.67 15.68
CA PRO A 21 -13.68 2.18 16.21
C PRO A 21 -13.60 1.49 17.57
N PHE A 22 -12.55 0.69 17.83
CA PHE A 22 -12.35 0.02 19.12
C PHE A 22 -12.09 0.98 20.28
N ARG A 23 -11.56 2.17 20.01
CA ARG A 23 -11.29 3.18 21.04
C ARG A 23 -12.51 3.99 21.46
N ILE A 24 -13.54 4.07 20.62
CA ILE A 24 -14.66 5.00 20.81
C ILE A 24 -15.80 4.34 21.58
N THR A 25 -16.10 3.07 21.32
CA THR A 25 -17.38 2.48 21.74
C THR A 25 -17.27 1.52 22.92
N GLY A 26 -16.08 1.04 23.30
CA GLY A 26 -15.90 0.03 24.35
C GLY A 26 -16.57 -1.33 24.07
N MET A 27 -17.34 -1.44 22.99
CA MET A 27 -18.08 -2.62 22.54
C MET A 27 -17.27 -3.49 21.57
N PHE A 28 -16.21 -2.94 20.98
CA PHE A 28 -15.32 -3.68 20.09
C PHE A 28 -14.02 -4.01 20.78
N VAL A 29 -13.63 -5.28 20.71
CA VAL A 29 -12.33 -5.77 21.17
C VAL A 29 -11.34 -5.65 20.03
N ASP A 30 -10.17 -5.03 20.28
CA ASP A 30 -9.07 -5.02 19.31
C ASP A 30 -8.54 -6.43 19.13
N SER A 31 -9.05 -7.11 18.10
CA SER A 31 -8.75 -8.51 17.84
C SER A 31 -7.28 -8.71 17.44
N ILE A 32 -6.58 -7.68 16.98
CA ILE A 32 -5.14 -7.74 16.69
C ILE A 32 -4.35 -7.78 18.00
N GLN A 33 -4.78 -7.01 19.00
CA GLN A 33 -4.15 -7.02 20.31
C GLN A 33 -4.44 -8.31 21.09
N THR A 34 -5.62 -8.90 20.91
CA THR A 34 -6.02 -10.11 21.64
C THR A 34 -5.65 -11.42 20.95
N LEU A 35 -5.67 -11.49 19.63
CA LEU A 35 -5.44 -12.71 18.84
C LEU A 35 -4.23 -12.62 17.90
N GLY A 36 -3.67 -11.42 17.70
CA GLY A 36 -2.49 -11.24 16.87
C GLY A 36 -1.21 -11.75 17.56
N PRO A 37 -0.09 -11.79 16.82
CA PRO A 37 1.21 -12.15 17.39
C PRO A 37 1.50 -11.34 18.65
N THR A 38 1.98 -12.00 19.72
CA THR A 38 2.25 -11.41 21.05
C THR A 38 3.10 -10.15 21.02
N PHE A 39 3.88 -9.95 19.96
CA PHE A 39 4.65 -8.73 19.74
C PHE A 39 3.75 -7.47 19.65
N TYR A 40 2.60 -7.55 18.98
CA TYR A 40 1.71 -6.40 18.73
C TYR A 40 1.09 -5.81 20.02
N GLY A 41 0.94 -6.61 21.07
CA GLY A 41 0.48 -6.17 22.40
C GLY A 41 1.56 -6.01 23.46
N SER A 42 2.83 -6.04 23.06
CA SER A 42 3.93 -5.76 23.98
C SER A 42 3.94 -4.28 24.41
N PRO A 43 4.31 -3.96 25.68
CA PRO A 43 4.48 -2.58 26.13
C PRO A 43 5.43 -1.76 25.25
N GLN A 44 6.41 -2.41 24.62
CA GLN A 44 7.36 -1.81 23.68
C GLN A 44 6.69 -1.38 22.37
N MET A 45 5.70 -2.14 21.88
CA MET A 45 4.92 -1.74 20.71
C MET A 45 3.88 -0.68 21.02
N ALA A 46 3.31 -0.67 22.23
CA ALA A 46 2.35 0.35 22.65
C ALA A 46 2.91 1.79 22.60
N VAL A 47 4.22 1.97 22.81
CA VAL A 47 4.89 3.28 22.72
C VAL A 47 5.15 3.71 21.27
N LEU A 48 5.30 2.75 20.37
CA LEU A 48 5.61 2.99 18.94
C LEU A 48 4.35 3.07 18.07
N TYR A 49 3.19 2.70 18.62
CA TYR A 49 1.91 2.68 17.94
C TYR A 49 1.02 3.84 18.38
N ASN A 50 0.64 4.71 17.44
CA ASN A 50 -0.34 5.76 17.68
C ASN A 50 -1.76 5.23 17.37
N THR A 51 -2.50 4.86 18.41
CA THR A 51 -3.91 4.45 18.31
C THR A 51 -4.85 5.52 17.74
N ASN A 52 -4.42 6.78 17.66
CA ASN A 52 -5.18 7.90 17.12
C ASN A 52 -4.76 8.28 15.69
N ALA A 53 -4.13 7.37 14.95
CA ALA A 53 -3.73 7.57 13.55
C ALA A 53 -4.59 6.71 12.59
N ALA A 54 -5.91 6.69 12.78
CA ALA A 54 -6.79 5.83 11.99
C ALA A 54 -7.02 6.33 10.55
N MET A 55 -7.09 7.65 10.31
CA MET A 55 -7.39 8.20 8.99
C MET A 55 -6.22 9.06 8.47
N PRO A 56 -5.74 8.84 7.23
CA PRO A 56 -6.12 7.82 6.26
C PRO A 56 -5.52 6.43 6.56
N SER A 57 -6.23 5.35 6.21
CA SER A 57 -5.72 3.99 6.43
C SER A 57 -4.53 3.67 5.52
N LEU A 58 -3.32 3.62 6.09
CA LEU A 58 -2.10 3.22 5.37
C LEU A 58 -2.12 1.75 4.95
N HIS A 59 -2.73 0.86 5.74
CA HIS A 59 -2.93 -0.54 5.38
C HIS A 59 -3.69 -0.67 4.06
N PHE A 60 -4.82 0.03 3.94
CA PHE A 60 -5.60 0.02 2.72
C PHE A 60 -4.86 0.73 1.57
N CYS A 61 -4.28 1.91 1.82
CA CYS A 61 -3.51 2.66 0.82
C CYS A 61 -2.39 1.83 0.17
N TRP A 62 -1.54 1.18 0.97
CA TRP A 62 -0.45 0.36 0.45
C TRP A 62 -0.96 -0.91 -0.23
N SER A 63 -2.06 -1.51 0.25
CA SER A 63 -2.69 -2.65 -0.42
C SER A 63 -3.20 -2.30 -1.81
N VAL A 64 -3.76 -1.10 -2.00
CA VAL A 64 -4.18 -0.60 -3.31
C VAL A 64 -2.96 -0.36 -4.21
N ILE A 65 -1.89 0.25 -3.69
CA ILE A 65 -0.64 0.46 -4.45
C ILE A 65 -0.09 -0.88 -4.95
N LEU A 66 0.06 -1.87 -4.06
CA LEU A 66 0.52 -3.21 -4.41
C LEU A 66 -0.44 -3.91 -5.38
N GLY A 67 -1.74 -3.77 -5.17
CA GLY A 67 -2.77 -4.33 -6.03
C GLY A 67 -2.67 -3.84 -7.48
N VAL A 68 -2.49 -2.53 -7.66
CA VAL A 68 -2.25 -1.91 -8.97
C VAL A 68 -0.96 -2.44 -9.59
N LEU A 69 0.13 -2.57 -8.82
CA LEU A 69 1.40 -3.08 -9.32
C LEU A 69 1.31 -4.55 -9.76
N PHE A 70 0.63 -5.40 -8.99
CA PHE A 70 0.40 -6.81 -9.33
C PHE A 70 -0.48 -6.95 -10.57
N PHE A 71 -1.57 -6.17 -10.66
CA PHE A 71 -2.44 -6.20 -11.83
C PHE A 71 -1.70 -5.82 -13.12
N ARG A 72 -0.75 -4.88 -13.04
CA ARG A 72 0.05 -4.42 -14.18
C ARG A 72 1.24 -5.33 -14.51
N SER A 73 1.84 -5.97 -13.51
CA SER A 73 3.11 -6.71 -13.67
C SER A 73 2.93 -8.20 -13.93
N LEU A 74 1.86 -8.81 -13.41
CA LEU A 74 1.61 -10.24 -13.51
C LEU A 74 0.81 -10.60 -14.77
N ASN A 75 0.68 -11.89 -15.10
CA ASN A 75 -0.02 -12.39 -16.30
C ASN A 75 -1.03 -13.51 -15.98
N GLY A 76 -2.06 -13.65 -16.82
CA GLY A 76 -3.10 -14.68 -16.63
C GLY A 76 -3.88 -14.52 -15.32
N TRP A 77 -4.25 -15.64 -14.69
CA TRP A 77 -5.03 -15.68 -13.44
C TRP A 77 -4.35 -14.97 -12.27
N SER A 78 -3.01 -14.90 -12.25
CA SER A 78 -2.27 -14.23 -11.19
C SER A 78 -2.52 -12.72 -11.11
N LYS A 79 -3.02 -12.09 -12.18
CA LYS A 79 -3.46 -10.68 -12.14
C LYS A 79 -4.60 -10.45 -11.15
N LEU A 80 -5.42 -11.46 -10.86
CA LEU A 80 -6.54 -11.36 -9.92
C LEU A 80 -6.09 -11.13 -8.48
N PHE A 81 -4.83 -11.46 -8.14
CA PHE A 81 -4.27 -11.08 -6.83
C PHE A 81 -4.21 -9.56 -6.65
N GLY A 82 -4.13 -8.80 -7.75
CA GLY A 82 -4.14 -7.35 -7.75
C GLY A 82 -5.37 -6.76 -7.05
N PRO A 83 -6.60 -7.00 -7.53
CA PRO A 83 -7.81 -6.56 -6.86
C PRO A 83 -8.16 -7.38 -5.61
N ALA A 84 -7.79 -8.66 -5.53
CA ALA A 84 -8.13 -9.49 -4.37
C ALA A 84 -7.46 -8.99 -3.07
N TYR A 85 -6.19 -8.56 -3.15
CA TYR A 85 -5.44 -8.12 -1.98
C TYR A 85 -6.05 -6.91 -1.24
N PRO A 86 -6.39 -5.77 -1.90
CA PRO A 86 -7.04 -4.66 -1.23
C PRO A 86 -8.45 -5.00 -0.73
N VAL A 87 -9.18 -5.90 -1.41
CA VAL A 87 -10.51 -6.35 -0.94
C VAL A 87 -10.37 -7.14 0.37
N VAL A 88 -9.45 -8.09 0.44
CA VAL A 88 -9.18 -8.84 1.68
C VAL A 88 -8.71 -7.90 2.79
N THR A 89 -7.83 -6.95 2.46
CA THR A 89 -7.36 -5.94 3.42
C THR A 89 -8.50 -5.08 3.96
N PHE A 90 -9.43 -4.65 3.11
CA PHE A 90 -10.61 -3.88 3.51
C PHE A 90 -11.44 -4.63 4.55
N PHE A 91 -11.79 -5.89 4.28
CA PHE A 91 -12.54 -6.70 5.24
C PHE A 91 -11.75 -6.92 6.53
N ALA A 92 -10.45 -7.19 6.44
CA ALA A 92 -9.61 -7.38 7.62
C ALA A 92 -9.63 -6.16 8.54
N ILE A 93 -9.43 -4.94 8.01
CA ILE A 93 -9.38 -3.73 8.85
C ILE A 93 -10.74 -3.31 9.41
N THR A 94 -11.84 -3.58 8.69
CA THR A 94 -13.20 -3.24 9.16
C THR A 94 -13.73 -4.26 10.15
N LEU A 95 -13.53 -5.56 9.90
CA LEU A 95 -14.01 -6.64 10.77
C LEU A 95 -13.23 -6.69 12.09
N THR A 96 -11.95 -6.32 12.07
CA THR A 96 -11.14 -6.20 13.30
C THR A 96 -11.38 -4.87 14.04
N ALA A 97 -12.36 -4.06 13.59
CA ALA A 97 -12.70 -2.75 14.17
C ALA A 97 -11.52 -1.78 14.29
N ASN A 98 -10.48 -1.96 13.47
CA ASN A 98 -9.29 -1.11 13.46
C ASN A 98 -9.53 0.20 12.70
N HIS A 99 -10.39 0.17 11.68
CA HIS A 99 -10.70 1.33 10.84
C HIS A 99 -12.20 1.40 10.51
N PHE A 100 -12.71 2.63 10.39
CA PHE A 100 -13.99 2.86 9.74
C PHE A 100 -13.86 2.70 8.22
N ILE A 101 -14.98 2.45 7.55
CA ILE A 101 -15.04 2.42 6.08
C ILE A 101 -14.52 3.73 5.48
N LEU A 102 -14.79 4.86 6.13
CA LEU A 102 -14.31 6.18 5.70
C LEU A 102 -12.78 6.26 5.69
N ASP A 103 -12.09 5.62 6.64
CA ASP A 103 -10.63 5.59 6.70
C ASP A 103 -10.05 4.84 5.50
N ALA A 104 -10.73 3.77 5.06
CA ALA A 104 -10.38 3.03 3.86
C ALA A 104 -10.62 3.86 2.59
N VAL A 105 -11.74 4.58 2.50
CA VAL A 105 -12.00 5.50 1.38
C VAL A 105 -10.90 6.57 1.30
N ALA A 106 -10.54 7.17 2.43
CA ALA A 106 -9.45 8.14 2.52
C ALA A 106 -8.09 7.53 2.10
N GLY A 107 -7.82 6.30 2.52
CA GLY A 107 -6.63 5.55 2.10
C GLY A 107 -6.58 5.27 0.59
N GLY A 108 -7.72 4.93 -0.02
CA GLY A 108 -7.84 4.74 -1.46
C GLY A 108 -7.61 6.04 -2.25
N LEU A 109 -8.19 7.15 -1.78
CA LEU A 109 -7.96 8.49 -2.35
C LEU A 109 -6.49 8.91 -2.23
N LEU A 110 -5.86 8.64 -1.08
CA LEU A 110 -4.43 8.90 -0.86
C LEU A 110 -3.54 8.10 -1.83
N ALA A 111 -3.87 6.83 -2.07
CA ALA A 111 -3.17 6.01 -3.05
C ALA A 111 -3.28 6.61 -4.46
N GLY A 112 -4.50 6.99 -4.88
CA GLY A 112 -4.75 7.66 -6.16
C GLY A 112 -3.99 8.97 -6.32
N LEU A 113 -4.02 9.83 -5.29
CA LEU A 113 -3.27 11.09 -5.27
C LEU A 113 -1.76 10.84 -5.37
N SER A 114 -1.25 9.84 -4.66
CA SER A 114 0.18 9.49 -4.69
C SER A 114 0.64 8.99 -6.06
N PHE A 115 -0.22 8.26 -6.78
CA PHE A 115 0.03 7.90 -8.18
C PHE A 115 -0.03 9.11 -9.11
N ALA A 116 -1.00 10.01 -8.92
CA ALA A 116 -1.14 11.23 -9.73
C ALA A 116 0.09 12.15 -9.58
N ILE A 117 0.55 12.39 -8.35
CA ILE A 117 1.75 13.17 -8.07
C ILE A 117 2.97 12.52 -8.75
N MET A 118 3.13 11.20 -8.62
CA MET A 118 4.24 10.48 -9.24
C MET A 118 4.20 10.57 -10.77
N ALA A 119 3.03 10.41 -11.38
CA ALA A 119 2.85 10.50 -12.82
C ALA A 119 3.18 11.91 -13.34
N PHE A 120 2.84 12.96 -12.58
CA PHE A 120 3.16 14.34 -12.92
C PHE A 120 4.65 14.69 -12.69
N ALA A 121 5.28 14.12 -11.67
CA ALA A 121 6.68 14.38 -11.33
C ALA A 121 7.67 13.59 -12.19
N ALA A 122 7.34 12.36 -12.60
CA ALA A 122 8.26 11.48 -13.32
C ALA A 122 8.84 12.07 -14.63
N PRO A 123 8.08 12.78 -15.49
CA PRO A 123 8.63 13.44 -16.67
C PRO A 123 9.63 14.57 -16.36
N ARG A 124 9.52 15.19 -15.19
CA ARG A 124 10.38 16.31 -14.75
C ARG A 124 11.70 15.85 -14.14
N TRP A 125 11.88 14.54 -13.96
CA TRP A 125 12.98 13.98 -13.21
C TRP A 125 13.57 12.77 -13.95
N PRO A 126 14.41 13.01 -14.97
CA PRO A 126 14.83 12.00 -15.95
C PRO A 126 15.53 10.78 -15.36
N TRP A 127 16.03 10.84 -14.12
CA TRP A 127 16.65 9.69 -13.46
C TRP A 127 15.65 8.74 -12.79
N LEU A 128 14.43 9.19 -12.48
CA LEU A 128 13.34 8.30 -12.07
C LEU A 128 12.76 7.50 -13.26
N ALA A 129 12.91 8.01 -14.50
CA ALA A 129 12.42 7.37 -15.72
C ALA A 129 13.32 6.22 -16.24
N ARG A 130 14.57 6.09 -15.74
CA ARG A 130 15.56 5.14 -16.28
C ARG A 130 15.42 3.69 -15.77
N THR A 131 14.59 3.43 -14.76
CA THR A 131 14.51 2.10 -14.14
C THR A 131 13.59 1.10 -14.88
N THR A 132 12.81 1.55 -15.86
CA THR A 132 11.87 0.70 -16.63
C THR A 132 12.32 0.37 -18.06
N GLY A 133 13.62 0.47 -18.36
CA GLY A 133 14.15 0.34 -19.71
C GLY A 133 15.35 -0.60 -19.87
N ARG A 134 15.24 -1.88 -19.49
CA ARG A 134 16.12 -2.93 -20.04
C ARG A 134 15.30 -4.12 -20.54
N LYS A 135 14.62 -3.92 -21.66
CA LYS A 135 14.43 -4.98 -22.65
C LYS A 135 15.36 -4.69 -23.83
N THR A 136 16.62 -5.05 -23.71
CA THR A 136 17.49 -5.20 -24.87
C THR A 136 17.06 -6.48 -25.58
N GLY A 137 16.12 -6.33 -26.53
CA GLY A 137 15.97 -7.27 -27.62
C GLY A 137 17.25 -7.22 -28.47
N GLY A 138 17.81 -8.41 -28.72
CA GLY A 138 18.96 -8.61 -29.57
C GLY A 138 18.94 -10.01 -30.18
N ASN A 139 17.79 -10.40 -30.74
CA ASN A 139 17.76 -11.48 -31.74
C ASN A 139 18.25 -10.89 -33.06
N GLY A 140 19.55 -10.94 -33.30
CA GLY A 140 20.10 -10.95 -34.67
C GLY A 140 20.26 -12.41 -35.10
N PRO A 141 19.96 -12.78 -36.36
CA PRO A 141 20.27 -14.13 -36.83
C PRO A 141 21.79 -14.28 -36.83
N GLU A 142 22.29 -15.19 -35.98
CA GLU A 142 23.68 -15.61 -35.96
C GLU A 142 23.96 -16.37 -37.26
N THR A 143 24.46 -15.67 -38.28
CA THR A 143 24.96 -16.29 -39.50
C THR A 143 26.20 -17.10 -39.16
N TYR A 144 26.01 -18.39 -38.90
CA TYR A 144 27.09 -19.37 -38.82
C TYR A 144 27.74 -19.53 -40.20
N LYS A 145 28.97 -19.01 -40.35
CA LYS A 145 29.87 -19.42 -41.43
C LYS A 145 30.70 -20.62 -40.95
N PRO A 146 30.60 -21.81 -41.56
CA PRO A 146 31.59 -22.84 -41.32
C PRO A 146 32.91 -22.42 -41.96
N ALA A 147 33.98 -22.47 -41.18
CA ALA A 147 35.32 -22.43 -41.72
C ALA A 147 35.61 -23.76 -42.41
N ARG A 148 35.76 -23.73 -43.74
CA ARG A 148 36.66 -24.55 -44.56
C ARG A 148 36.57 -24.12 -46.02
#